data_AF-A0A7C2NZN2-F1
#
_entry.id   AF-A0A7C2NZN2-F1
#
_cell.length_a   1.000
_cell.length_b   1.000
_cell.length_c   1.000
_cell.angle_alpha   90.00
_cell.angle_beta   90.00
_cell.angle_gamma   90.00
#
_symmetry.space_group_name_H-M   'P 1'
#
loop_
_entity.id
_entity.type
_entity.pdbx_description
1 polymer ?
#
loop_
_entity_poly.entity_id
_entity_poly.type
_entity_poly.pdbx_seq_one_letter_code
_entity_poly.pdbx_strand_id
1 'polypeptide(L)'
;MPRPSPPLPVLPPASCDGCGLCCQGIGSPVLLYATRPGWREDHPYRPPGLPAELVAEIDDHFAGLVRGQEPQDQCLWYDAALQRCRHYEFRPQVCRDYELGGRACLSLRKEHGL
;
A
#
# COMPACT_ATOMS: atom_id res chain seq x y z
N MET A 1 34.15 -29.35 8.68
CA MET A 1 33.32 -28.54 7.78
C MET A 1 31.87 -28.65 8.22
N PRO A 2 31.26 -27.62 8.84
CA PRO A 2 29.84 -27.67 9.17
C PRO A 2 29.02 -27.66 7.87
N ARG A 3 28.08 -28.60 7.75
CA ARG A 3 27.12 -28.64 6.63
C ARG A 3 26.18 -27.43 6.74
N PRO A 4 25.90 -26.73 5.64
CA PRO A 4 24.86 -25.70 5.65
C PRO A 4 23.51 -26.35 5.98
N SER A 5 22.82 -25.81 6.97
CA SER A 5 21.45 -26.21 7.31
C SER A 5 20.53 -25.97 6.11
N PRO A 6 19.57 -26.87 5.81
CA PRO A 6 18.58 -26.62 4.77
C PRO A 6 17.78 -25.36 5.13
N PRO A 7 17.45 -24.51 4.14
CA PRO A 7 16.63 -23.33 4.39
C PRO A 7 15.29 -23.78 4.96
N LEU A 8 14.89 -23.16 6.07
CA LEU A 8 13.58 -23.40 6.68
C LEU A 8 12.49 -23.09 5.65
N PRO A 9 11.46 -23.95 5.52
CA PRO A 9 10.36 -23.69 4.60
C PRO A 9 9.68 -22.38 4.99
N VAL A 10 9.66 -21.41 4.08
CA VAL A 10 8.90 -20.17 4.23
C VAL A 10 7.43 -20.57 4.17
N LEU A 11 6.77 -20.56 5.33
CA LEU A 11 5.33 -20.75 5.40
C LEU A 11 4.66 -19.60 4.64
N PRO A 12 3.66 -19.88 3.80
CA PRO A 12 2.99 -18.85 3.00
C PRO A 12 2.44 -17.73 3.89
N PRO A 13 2.39 -16.49 3.39
CA PRO A 13 2.53 -16.11 1.96
C PRO A 13 3.94 -15.81 1.47
N ALA A 14 4.23 -16.30 0.26
CA ALA A 14 5.39 -15.89 -0.54
C ALA A 14 5.12 -14.67 -1.45
N SER A 15 3.86 -14.29 -1.66
CA SER A 15 3.48 -13.09 -2.42
C SER A 15 2.22 -12.40 -1.87
N CYS A 16 2.01 -11.15 -2.29
CA CYS A 16 0.82 -10.36 -1.99
C CYS A 16 -0.35 -10.66 -2.94
N ASP A 17 -0.24 -11.64 -3.84
CA ASP A 17 -1.25 -11.92 -4.85
C ASP A 17 -2.48 -12.61 -4.23
N GLY A 18 -3.67 -12.05 -4.47
CA GLY A 18 -4.93 -12.72 -4.16
C GLY A 18 -5.44 -12.56 -2.72
N CYS A 19 -4.79 -11.79 -1.84
CA CYS A 19 -5.37 -11.44 -0.54
C CYS A 19 -5.84 -9.99 -0.44
N GLY A 20 -5.07 -9.00 -0.90
CA GLY A 20 -5.46 -7.59 -0.93
C GLY A 20 -5.81 -6.93 0.42
N LEU A 21 -5.80 -7.69 1.52
CA LEU A 21 -6.35 -7.28 2.83
C LEU A 21 -5.64 -6.05 3.40
N CYS A 22 -4.31 -5.96 3.26
CA CYS A 22 -3.58 -4.78 3.72
C CYS A 22 -3.94 -3.52 2.92
N CYS A 23 -4.29 -3.65 1.64
CA CYS A 23 -4.71 -2.52 0.80
C CYS A 23 -6.17 -2.11 1.07
N GLN A 24 -7.00 -3.02 1.57
CA GLN A 24 -8.37 -2.74 2.00
C GLN A 24 -8.45 -2.11 3.38
N GLY A 25 -7.54 -2.44 4.31
CA GLY A 25 -7.67 -1.99 5.71
C GLY A 25 -6.88 -0.72 6.07
N ILE A 26 -5.93 -0.30 5.24
CA ILE A 26 -4.98 0.78 5.59
C ILE A 26 -5.48 2.19 5.19
N GLY A 27 -6.68 2.29 4.61
CA GLY A 27 -7.14 3.49 3.91
C GLY A 27 -6.30 3.71 2.65
N SER A 28 -5.96 4.97 2.32
CA SER A 28 -5.07 5.27 1.19
C SER A 28 -3.82 6.07 1.59
N PRO A 29 -2.70 5.37 1.86
CA PRO A 29 -1.42 5.99 2.14
C PRO A 29 -0.87 6.85 1.00
N VAL A 30 -1.37 6.68 -0.23
CA VAL A 30 -0.97 7.50 -1.38
C VAL A 30 -1.47 8.94 -1.29
N LEU A 31 -2.39 9.25 -0.36
CA LEU A 31 -2.74 10.62 0.02
C LEU A 31 -1.50 11.45 0.44
N LEU A 32 -0.46 10.79 0.96
CA LEU A 32 0.81 11.47 1.29
C LEU A 32 1.51 12.05 0.05
N TYR A 33 1.17 11.59 -1.15
CA TYR A 33 1.77 12.08 -2.40
C TYR A 33 0.99 13.24 -3.02
N ALA A 34 -0.21 13.51 -2.51
CA ALA A 34 -1.07 14.57 -3.02
C ALA A 34 -0.41 15.94 -2.84
N THR A 35 -0.52 16.79 -3.85
CA THR A 35 -0.12 18.17 -3.81
C THR A 35 -1.11 18.96 -2.95
N ARG A 36 -0.59 19.61 -1.90
CA ARG A 36 -1.42 20.37 -0.95
C ARG A 36 -1.32 21.87 -1.22
N PRO A 37 -2.46 22.58 -1.34
CA PRO A 37 -2.46 24.04 -1.41
C PRO A 37 -1.76 24.63 -0.17
N GLY A 38 -0.72 25.43 -0.40
CA GLY A 38 0.04 26.09 0.68
C GLY A 38 1.35 25.40 1.08
N TRP A 39 1.65 24.22 0.54
CA TRP A 39 2.97 23.61 0.66
C TRP A 39 3.84 24.10 -0.51
N ARG A 40 5.09 24.48 -0.21
CA ARG A 40 6.03 24.98 -1.25
C ARG A 40 6.64 23.86 -2.08
N GLU A 41 6.68 22.65 -1.52
CA GLU A 41 7.38 21.50 -2.07
C GLU A 41 6.52 20.24 -1.92
N ASP A 42 6.83 19.23 -2.73
CA ASP A 42 6.23 17.91 -2.64
C ASP A 42 6.50 17.27 -1.27
N HIS A 43 5.60 16.38 -0.83
CA HIS A 43 5.78 15.69 0.44
C HIS A 43 7.09 14.88 0.44
N PRO A 44 7.89 14.87 1.52
CA PRO A 44 9.20 14.19 1.56
C PRO A 44 9.13 12.67 1.34
N TYR A 45 7.95 12.06 1.51
CA TYR A 45 7.72 10.64 1.23
C TYR A 45 7.28 10.34 -0.21
N ARG A 46 7.01 11.36 -1.02
CA ARG A 46 6.70 11.19 -2.44
C ARG A 46 7.96 10.73 -3.16
N PRO A 47 7.92 9.58 -3.86
CA PRO A 47 9.10 9.04 -4.50
C PRO A 47 9.55 9.94 -5.65
N PRO A 48 10.87 10.19 -5.80
CA PRO A 48 11.39 10.90 -6.95
C PRO A 48 11.13 10.05 -8.20
N GLY A 49 10.46 10.62 -9.20
CA GLY A 49 10.08 9.90 -10.42
C GLY A 49 8.66 9.31 -10.41
N LEU A 50 7.80 9.66 -9.45
CA LEU A 50 6.38 9.40 -9.58
C LEU A 50 5.83 10.10 -10.85
N PRO A 51 5.26 9.38 -11.82
CA PRO A 51 4.76 9.97 -13.05
C PRO A 51 3.68 11.03 -12.79
N ALA A 52 3.66 12.09 -13.61
CA ALA A 52 2.76 13.22 -13.42
C ALA A 52 1.28 12.81 -13.53
N GLU A 53 0.97 11.79 -14.33
CA GLU A 53 -0.37 11.24 -14.46
C GLU A 53 -0.87 10.59 -13.15
N LEU A 54 0.00 9.89 -12.42
CA LEU A 54 -0.37 9.29 -11.12
C LEU A 54 -0.55 10.36 -10.05
N VAL A 55 0.21 11.45 -10.15
CA VAL A 55 0.07 12.60 -9.26
C VAL A 55 -1.27 13.27 -9.49
N ALA A 56 -1.63 13.52 -10.76
CA ALA A 56 -2.92 14.09 -11.11
C ALA A 56 -4.09 13.20 -10.67
N GLU A 57 -3.98 11.87 -10.83
CA GLU A 57 -4.96 10.90 -10.34
C GLU A 57 -5.17 11.02 -8.82
N ILE A 58 -4.07 11.07 -8.06
CA ILE A 58 -4.08 11.24 -6.61
C ILE A 58 -4.74 12.58 -6.26
N ASP A 59 -4.30 13.68 -6.84
CA ASP A 59 -4.82 15.02 -6.53
C ASP A 59 -6.32 15.13 -6.80
N ASP A 60 -6.79 14.62 -7.94
CA ASP A 60 -8.21 14.63 -8.30
C ASP A 60 -9.04 13.79 -7.33
N HIS A 61 -8.57 12.59 -6.99
CA HIS A 61 -9.23 11.71 -6.02
C HIS A 61 -9.32 12.36 -4.63
N PHE A 62 -8.25 13.04 -4.19
CA PHE A 62 -8.15 13.62 -2.85
C PHE A 62 -8.69 15.05 -2.72
N ALA A 63 -8.99 15.73 -3.83
CA ALA A 63 -9.57 17.07 -3.82
C ALA A 63 -10.89 17.14 -3.04
N GLY A 64 -11.67 16.05 -3.03
CA GLY A 64 -12.94 15.92 -2.31
C GLY A 64 -12.79 15.79 -0.78
N LEU A 65 -11.72 15.15 -0.31
CA LEU A 65 -11.44 14.94 1.12
C LEU A 65 -11.10 16.25 1.84
N VAL A 66 -10.47 17.21 1.14
CA VAL A 66 -10.25 18.58 1.67
C VAL A 66 -11.57 19.33 1.87
N ARG A 67 -12.66 18.90 1.21
CA ARG A 67 -14.00 19.49 1.31
C ARG A 67 -14.91 18.79 2.33
N GLY A 68 -14.38 17.91 3.17
CA GLY A 68 -15.13 17.23 4.23
C GLY A 68 -15.96 16.04 3.75
N GLN A 69 -15.57 15.38 2.65
CA GLN A 69 -16.14 14.09 2.24
C GLN A 69 -15.64 12.96 3.15
N GLU A 70 -16.44 11.88 3.23
CA GLU A 70 -16.24 10.72 4.10
C GLU A 70 -14.83 10.10 3.97
N PRO A 71 -14.28 9.54 5.07
CA PRO A 71 -13.01 8.83 5.02
C PRO A 71 -13.08 7.67 4.03
N GLN A 72 -12.02 7.54 3.25
CA GLN A 72 -11.82 6.46 2.29
C GLN A 72 -11.55 5.13 3.01
N ASP A 73 -12.44 4.17 2.82
CA ASP A 73 -12.30 2.83 3.39
C ASP A 73 -11.22 2.01 2.68
N GLN A 74 -10.86 2.33 1.44
CA GLN A 74 -9.93 1.55 0.62
C GLN A 74 -8.89 2.43 -0.05
N CYS A 75 -7.72 1.86 -0.37
CA CYS A 75 -6.69 2.58 -1.08
C CYS A 75 -7.09 2.90 -2.53
N LEU A 76 -6.85 4.12 -3.02
CA LEU A 76 -7.01 4.52 -4.42
C LEU A 76 -6.38 3.50 -5.41
N TRP A 77 -5.17 3.04 -5.13
CA TRP A 77 -4.45 2.09 -5.99
C TRP A 77 -4.78 0.62 -5.71
N TYR A 78 -5.79 0.33 -4.90
CA TYR A 78 -6.24 -1.04 -4.69
C TYR A 78 -7.07 -1.52 -5.88
N ASP A 79 -6.68 -2.65 -6.46
CA ASP A 79 -7.47 -3.37 -7.45
C ASP A 79 -8.30 -4.45 -6.75
N ALA A 80 -9.61 -4.23 -6.63
CA ALA A 80 -10.52 -5.19 -5.99
C ALA A 80 -10.71 -6.48 -6.80
N ALA A 81 -10.62 -6.43 -8.13
CA ALA A 81 -10.81 -7.61 -8.97
C ALA A 81 -9.62 -8.57 -8.88
N LEU A 82 -8.40 -8.01 -8.84
CA LEU A 82 -7.17 -8.77 -8.77
C LEU A 82 -6.60 -8.87 -7.34
N GLN A 83 -7.26 -8.24 -6.37
CA GLN A 83 -6.86 -8.13 -4.96
C GLN A 83 -5.38 -7.73 -4.77
N ARG A 84 -4.91 -6.75 -5.55
CA ARG A 84 -3.51 -6.31 -5.55
C ARG A 84 -3.38 -4.80 -5.72
N CYS A 85 -2.20 -4.25 -5.45
CA CYS A 85 -1.91 -2.86 -5.76
C CYS A 85 -1.63 -2.69 -7.27
N ARG A 86 -2.25 -1.68 -7.90
CA ARG A 86 -2.03 -1.34 -9.32
C ARG A 86 -0.63 -0.80 -9.60
N HIS A 87 -0.07 -0.02 -8.66
CA HIS A 87 1.22 0.64 -8.80
C HIS A 87 2.21 0.15 -7.74
N TYR A 88 2.54 -1.14 -7.79
CA TYR A 88 3.34 -1.82 -6.76
C TYR A 88 4.74 -1.19 -6.55
N GLU A 89 5.34 -0.67 -7.63
CA GLU A 89 6.66 -0.03 -7.64
C GLU A 89 6.68 1.33 -6.92
N PHE A 90 5.54 2.03 -6.91
CA PHE A 90 5.38 3.36 -6.32
C PHE A 90 4.77 3.32 -4.92
N ARG A 91 4.63 2.13 -4.32
CA ARG A 91 4.02 1.98 -3.00
C ARG A 91 4.65 2.90 -1.95
N PRO A 92 3.85 3.56 -1.10
CA PRO A 92 4.31 4.30 0.07
C PRO A 92 5.16 3.47 1.01
N GLN A 93 6.05 4.13 1.76
CA GLN A 93 6.94 3.46 2.72
C GLN A 93 6.17 2.58 3.69
N VAL A 94 5.04 3.07 4.23
CA VAL A 94 4.17 2.25 5.11
C VAL A 94 3.71 0.93 4.46
N CYS A 95 3.51 0.90 3.14
CA CYS A 95 3.15 -0.31 2.41
C CYS A 95 4.36 -1.19 2.05
N ARG A 96 5.57 -0.63 2.03
CA ARG A 96 6.84 -1.37 1.84
C ARG A 96 7.34 -1.99 3.14
N ASP A 97 7.19 -1.24 4.23
CA ASP A 97 7.56 -1.64 5.59
C ASP A 97 6.63 -2.73 6.15
N TYR A 98 5.46 -2.90 5.53
CA TYR A 98 4.53 -3.97 5.88
C TYR A 98 5.13 -5.34 5.53
N GLU A 99 5.62 -6.03 6.56
CA GLU A 99 6.27 -7.32 6.43
C GLU A 99 5.29 -8.41 5.98
N LEU A 100 5.52 -8.93 4.77
CA LEU A 100 4.78 -10.07 4.24
C LEU A 100 5.04 -11.31 5.10
N GLY A 101 3.97 -11.96 5.58
CA GLY A 101 4.09 -13.09 6.50
C GLY A 101 4.51 -12.70 7.93
N GLY A 102 4.66 -11.40 8.21
CA GLY A 102 4.84 -10.89 9.57
C GLY A 102 3.58 -11.05 10.41
N ARG A 103 3.67 -10.71 11.71
CA ARG A 103 2.57 -10.90 12.67
C ARG A 103 1.27 -10.21 12.23
N ALA A 104 1.36 -8.97 11.77
CA ALA A 104 0.19 -8.21 11.32
C ALA A 104 -0.48 -8.86 10.10
N CYS A 105 0.31 -9.38 9.15
CA CYS A 105 -0.18 -10.07 7.96
C CYS A 105 -0.93 -11.36 8.33
N LEU A 106 -0.34 -12.17 9.21
CA LEU A 106 -0.92 -13.43 9.65
C LEU A 106 -2.20 -13.23 10.49
N SER A 107 -2.21 -12.24 11.39
CA SER A 107 -3.40 -11.91 12.18
C SER A 107 -4.57 -11.49 11.28
N LEU A 108 -4.32 -10.57 10.33
CA LEU A 108 -5.36 -10.08 9.42
C LEU A 108 -5.91 -11.20 8.52
N ARG A 109 -5.04 -12.11 8.05
CA ARG A 109 -5.48 -13.30 7.30
C ARG A 109 -6.37 -14.21 8.13
N LYS A 110 -5.97 -14.48 9.38
CA LYS A 110 -6.74 -15.31 10.30
C LYS A 110 -8.12 -14.71 10.60
N GLU A 111 -8.19 -13.39 10.79
CA GLU A 111 -9.46 -12.66 10.99
C GLU A 111 -10.41 -12.78 9.79
N HIS A 112 -9.85 -12.83 8.58
CA HIS A 112 -10.59 -12.96 7.32
C HIS A 112 -10.69 -14.41 6.79
N GLY A 113 -10.20 -15.41 7.55
CA GLY A 113 -10.30 -16.83 7.19
C GLY A 113 -9.36 -17.32 6.08
N LEU A 114 -8.23 -16.64 5.84
CA LEU A 114 -7.17 -17.02 4.90
C LEU A 114 -6.00 -17.77 5.57
#